data_AF-A0A6P0UNW8-F1
#
_entry.id   AF-A0A6P0UNW8-F1
#
_cell.length_a   1.000
_cell.length_b   1.000
_cell.length_c   1.000
_cell.angle_alpha   90.00
_cell.angle_beta   90.00
_cell.angle_gamma   90.00
#
_symmetry.space_group_name_H-M   'P 1'
#
loop_
_entity.id
_entity.type
_entity.pdbx_description
1 polymer ?
#
loop_
_entity_poly.entity_id
_entity_poly.type
_entity_poly.pdbx_seq_one_letter_code
_entity_poly.pdbx_strand_id
1 'polypeptide(L)'
;MDKTEEKSSSRGKIYKHAFGLAKKAIIVSFFVTPIRFFLELAGFPENVIFIIGLLWLTLAFAVYWGVQLYREKRSYLILLLSLIIFSPVSRFPVFVFWWIDTRWEIGTHYGLYFDHWTQALLNQVIYGALVQIIPGFLIGSITLAVMKNRKPVTV
;
A
#
# COMPACT_ATOMS: atom_id res chain seq x y z
N MET A 1 17.24 -12.01 -32.86
CA MET A 1 16.67 -12.17 -31.51
C MET A 1 15.22 -12.57 -31.65
N ASP A 2 14.81 -13.64 -30.98
CA ASP A 2 13.45 -14.18 -31.06
C ASP A 2 12.44 -13.26 -30.33
N LYS A 3 11.23 -13.09 -30.88
CA LYS A 3 10.17 -12.24 -30.31
C LYS A 3 9.78 -12.66 -28.89
N THR A 4 10.00 -13.93 -28.55
CA THR A 4 9.73 -14.52 -27.24
C THR A 4 10.69 -13.97 -26.17
N GLU A 5 11.97 -13.81 -26.50
CA GLU A 5 13.01 -13.30 -25.59
C GLU A 5 12.81 -11.80 -25.30
N GLU A 6 12.44 -11.01 -26.32
CA GLU A 6 12.17 -9.59 -26.17
C GLU A 6 10.95 -9.31 -25.28
N LYS A 7 9.89 -10.12 -25.42
CA LYS A 7 8.66 -10.04 -24.61
C LYS A 7 8.89 -10.50 -23.17
N SER A 8 9.81 -11.43 -22.94
CA SER A 8 10.27 -11.85 -21.60
C SER A 8 11.02 -10.72 -20.90
N SER A 9 12.01 -10.12 -21.58
CA SER A 9 12.80 -8.99 -21.09
C SER A 9 11.93 -7.77 -20.74
N SER A 10 10.93 -7.46 -21.57
CA SER A 10 9.96 -6.38 -21.32
C SER A 10 9.10 -6.62 -20.07
N ARG A 11 8.62 -7.86 -19.86
CA ARG A 11 7.84 -8.23 -18.67
C ARG A 11 8.68 -8.13 -17.40
N GLY A 12 9.91 -8.66 -17.42
CA GLY A 12 10.83 -8.56 -16.29
C GLY A 12 11.09 -7.11 -15.84
N LYS A 13 11.23 -6.18 -16.80
CA LYS A 13 11.40 -4.75 -16.51
C LYS A 13 10.18 -4.14 -15.80
N ILE A 14 8.96 -4.51 -16.19
CA ILE A 14 7.72 -4.02 -15.56
C ILE A 14 7.62 -4.48 -14.11
N TYR A 15 7.84 -5.77 -13.85
CA TYR A 15 7.81 -6.30 -12.48
C TYR A 15 8.89 -5.68 -11.60
N LYS A 16 10.12 -5.52 -12.13
CA LYS A 16 11.21 -4.86 -11.41
C LYS A 16 10.88 -3.41 -11.06
N HIS A 17 10.25 -2.68 -11.99
CA HIS A 17 9.80 -1.30 -11.75
C HIS A 17 8.70 -1.26 -10.68
N ALA A 18 7.67 -2.09 -10.82
CA ALA A 18 6.57 -2.16 -9.87
C ALA A 18 7.05 -2.52 -8.45
N PHE A 19 7.97 -3.49 -8.34
CA PHE A 19 8.62 -3.87 -7.10
C PHE A 19 9.48 -2.74 -6.52
N GLY A 20 10.21 -2.01 -7.36
CA GLY A 20 11.02 -0.86 -6.93
C GLY A 20 10.19 0.26 -6.29
N LEU A 21 9.00 0.53 -6.83
CA LEU A 21 8.04 1.46 -6.24
C LEU A 21 7.47 0.93 -4.93
N ALA A 22 6.99 -0.33 -4.93
CA ALA A 22 6.41 -0.98 -3.76
C ALA A 22 7.42 -1.05 -2.61
N LYS A 23 8.68 -1.40 -2.87
CA LYS A 23 9.75 -1.52 -1.86
C LYS A 23 9.89 -0.25 -1.03
N LYS A 24 9.88 0.93 -1.65
CA LYS A 24 10.01 2.21 -0.93
C LYS A 24 8.80 2.44 -0.01
N ALA A 25 7.60 2.20 -0.52
CA ALA A 25 6.37 2.34 0.27
C ALA A 25 6.27 1.32 1.41
N ILE A 26 6.71 0.08 1.18
CA ILE A 26 6.78 -0.98 2.21
C ILE A 26 7.64 -0.50 3.38
N ILE A 27 8.85 -0.01 3.12
CA ILE A 27 9.75 0.48 4.18
C ILE A 27 9.06 1.56 5.00
N VAL A 28 8.44 2.55 4.35
CA VAL A 28 7.70 3.61 5.06
C VAL A 28 6.56 3.04 5.91
N SER A 29 5.76 2.13 5.36
CA SER A 29 4.62 1.52 6.09
C SER A 29 5.04 0.72 7.32
N PHE A 30 6.23 0.14 7.30
CA PHE A 30 6.80 -0.61 8.42
C PHE A 30 7.18 0.28 9.59
N PHE A 31 7.40 1.58 9.38
CA PHE A 31 7.58 2.55 10.47
C PHE A 31 6.27 3.18 10.90
N VAL A 32 5.36 3.45 9.95
CA VAL A 32 4.06 4.07 10.23
C VAL A 32 3.24 3.25 11.20
N THR A 33 3.21 1.92 11.06
CA THR A 33 2.40 1.07 11.94
C THR A 33 2.89 1.04 13.39
N PRO A 34 4.19 0.81 13.68
CA PRO A 34 4.73 0.98 15.03
C PRO A 34 4.48 2.36 15.62
N ILE A 35 4.72 3.44 14.85
CA ILE A 35 4.48 4.81 15.32
C ILE A 35 3.02 4.96 15.75
N ARG A 36 2.08 4.47 14.93
CA ARG A 36 0.66 4.52 15.23
C ARG A 36 0.31 3.76 16.51
N PHE A 37 0.85 2.55 16.68
CA PHE A 37 0.66 1.74 17.89
C PHE A 37 1.20 2.45 19.14
N PHE A 38 2.41 2.99 19.10
CA PHE A 38 2.99 3.70 20.26
C PHE A 38 2.29 5.03 20.57
N LEU A 39 1.77 5.73 19.56
CA LEU A 39 0.95 6.93 19.77
C LEU A 39 -0.33 6.60 20.54
N GLU A 40 -0.98 5.48 20.19
CA GLU A 40 -2.15 5.02 20.93
C GLU A 40 -1.82 4.66 22.38
N LEU A 41 -0.70 3.96 22.62
CA LEU A 41 -0.22 3.69 23.98
C LEU A 41 0.11 4.96 24.76
N ALA A 42 0.50 6.03 24.08
CA ALA A 42 0.70 7.35 24.68
C ALA A 42 -0.62 8.11 24.93
N GLY A 43 -1.77 7.50 24.66
CA GLY A 43 -3.10 8.06 24.92
C GLY A 43 -3.66 8.95 23.81
N PHE A 44 -3.08 8.91 22.60
CA PHE A 44 -3.63 9.68 21.48
C PHE A 44 -4.98 9.11 21.01
N PRO A 45 -5.97 9.97 20.68
CA PRO A 45 -7.26 9.53 20.17
C PRO A 45 -7.19 8.72 18.88
N GLU A 46 -8.05 7.70 18.76
CA GLU A 46 -8.13 6.81 17.60
C GLU A 46 -8.34 7.54 16.27
N ASN A 47 -9.16 8.60 16.26
CA ASN A 47 -9.42 9.40 15.06
C ASN A 47 -8.17 10.12 14.53
N VAL A 48 -7.25 10.53 15.41
CA VAL A 48 -5.99 11.19 15.03
C VAL A 48 -5.02 10.15 14.46
N ILE A 49 -4.83 9.03 15.15
CA ILE A 49 -3.93 7.96 14.70
C ILE A 49 -4.45 7.29 13.42
N PHE A 50 -5.77 7.28 13.18
CA PHE A 50 -6.38 6.72 11.97
C PHE A 50 -5.97 7.47 10.70
N ILE A 51 -5.77 8.79 10.76
CA ILE A 51 -5.31 9.61 9.61
C ILE A 51 -3.89 9.24 9.20
N ILE A 52 -3.07 8.81 10.16
CA ILE A 52 -1.70 8.29 9.94
C ILE A 52 -1.75 6.82 9.46
N GLY A 53 -2.94 6.25 9.35
CA GLY A 53 -3.17 4.84 9.00
C GLY A 53 -2.74 4.46 7.58
N LEU A 54 -2.59 3.15 7.39
CA LEU A 54 -2.12 2.55 6.15
C LEU A 54 -3.01 2.84 4.93
N LEU A 55 -4.32 3.08 5.12
CA LEU A 55 -5.21 3.45 4.02
C LEU A 55 -4.82 4.80 3.42
N TRP A 56 -4.69 5.84 4.26
CA TRP A 56 -4.31 7.18 3.83
C TRP A 56 -2.92 7.19 3.21
N LEU A 57 -1.99 6.44 3.79
CA LEU A 57 -0.66 6.23 3.21
C LEU A 57 -0.74 5.61 1.81
N THR A 58 -1.58 4.60 1.60
CA THR A 58 -1.81 4.01 0.27
C THR A 58 -2.37 5.04 -0.71
N LEU A 59 -3.35 5.85 -0.30
CA LEU A 59 -3.92 6.87 -1.17
C LEU A 59 -2.87 7.91 -1.59
N ALA A 60 -2.06 8.37 -0.64
CA ALA A 60 -0.95 9.29 -0.91
C ALA A 60 0.05 8.68 -1.91
N PHE A 61 0.46 7.42 -1.70
CA PHE A 61 1.36 6.74 -2.65
C PHE A 61 0.70 6.51 -4.02
N ALA A 62 -0.59 6.22 -4.07
CA ALA A 62 -1.30 6.04 -5.33
C ALA A 62 -1.34 7.33 -6.15
N VAL A 63 -1.60 8.47 -5.53
CA VAL A 63 -1.50 9.79 -6.18
C VAL A 63 -0.06 10.04 -6.65
N TYR A 64 0.91 9.87 -5.75
CA TYR A 64 2.33 10.09 -6.05
C TYR A 64 2.81 9.24 -7.24
N TRP A 65 2.49 7.94 -7.25
CA TRP A 65 2.80 7.04 -8.36
C TRP A 65 2.01 7.40 -9.63
N GLY A 66 0.76 7.83 -9.51
CA GLY A 66 -0.02 8.31 -10.66
C GLY A 66 0.64 9.51 -11.34
N VAL A 67 1.16 10.46 -10.56
CA VAL A 67 1.93 11.60 -11.07
C VAL A 67 3.27 11.16 -11.67
N GLN A 68 3.94 10.16 -11.10
CA GLN A 68 5.24 9.70 -11.59
C GLN A 68 5.13 8.86 -12.87
N LEU A 69 4.10 8.01 -12.98
CA LEU A 69 3.97 7.01 -14.03
C LEU A 69 3.26 7.51 -15.30
N TYR A 70 2.69 8.72 -15.32
CA TYR A 70 1.80 9.13 -16.42
C TYR A 70 2.37 9.02 -17.84
N ARG A 71 3.69 9.14 -18.01
CA ARG A 71 4.38 9.00 -19.31
C ARG A 71 4.65 7.55 -19.72
N GLU A 72 4.48 6.59 -18.81
CA GLU A 72 4.76 5.18 -19.04
C GLU A 72 3.64 4.52 -19.86
N LYS A 73 4.02 3.76 -20.90
CA LYS A 73 3.10 3.05 -21.80
C LYS A 73 2.17 2.08 -21.06
N ARG A 74 2.66 1.46 -19.98
CA ARG A 74 1.92 0.47 -19.15
C ARG A 74 1.69 0.96 -17.72
N SER A 75 1.50 2.27 -17.56
CA SER A 75 1.30 2.94 -16.27
C SER A 75 0.26 2.30 -15.36
N TYR A 76 -0.94 2.01 -15.87
CA TYR A 76 -2.00 1.38 -15.07
C TYR A 76 -1.60 0.00 -14.54
N LEU A 77 -0.93 -0.81 -15.37
CA LEU A 77 -0.44 -2.14 -14.97
C LEU A 77 0.66 -2.03 -13.91
N ILE A 78 1.61 -1.10 -14.09
CA ILE A 78 2.68 -0.86 -13.10
C ILE A 78 2.07 -0.42 -11.77
N LEU A 79 1.11 0.53 -11.79
CA LEU A 79 0.39 0.99 -10.61
C LEU A 79 -0.30 -0.17 -9.87
N LEU A 80 -1.07 -0.99 -10.60
CA LEU A 80 -1.78 -2.13 -10.01
C LEU A 80 -0.82 -3.15 -9.39
N LEU A 81 0.26 -3.51 -10.11
CA LEU A 81 1.27 -4.44 -9.61
C LEU A 81 1.98 -3.89 -8.37
N SER A 82 2.32 -2.60 -8.36
CA SER A 82 2.90 -1.95 -7.18
C SER A 82 1.98 -2.05 -5.97
N LEU A 83 0.67 -1.81 -6.15
CA LEU A 83 -0.32 -1.93 -5.07
C LEU A 83 -0.50 -3.37 -4.59
N ILE A 84 -0.58 -4.34 -5.50
CA ILE A 84 -0.69 -5.77 -5.17
C ILE A 84 0.52 -6.27 -4.37
N ILE A 85 1.72 -5.77 -4.67
CA ILE A 85 2.93 -6.12 -3.91
C ILE A 85 2.96 -5.39 -2.57
N PHE A 86 2.74 -4.07 -2.58
CA PHE A 86 2.86 -3.22 -1.41
C PHE A 86 1.84 -3.56 -0.33
N SER A 87 0.57 -3.65 -0.71
CA SER A 87 -0.55 -3.68 0.22
C SER A 87 -0.54 -4.85 1.20
N PRO A 88 -0.46 -6.13 0.77
CA PRO A 88 -0.40 -7.26 1.71
C PRO A 88 0.84 -7.20 2.61
N VAL A 89 2.00 -6.81 2.07
CA VAL A 89 3.25 -6.74 2.84
C VAL A 89 3.19 -5.62 3.88
N SER A 90 2.65 -4.45 3.52
CA SER A 90 2.51 -3.29 4.41
C SER A 90 1.66 -3.55 5.65
N ARG A 91 0.80 -4.58 5.60
CA ARG A 91 -0.11 -4.95 6.68
C ARG A 91 0.44 -6.01 7.60
N PHE A 92 1.56 -6.64 7.27
CA PHE A 92 2.20 -7.60 8.14
C PHE A 92 2.54 -7.02 9.53
N PRO A 93 3.06 -5.77 9.65
CA PRO A 93 3.22 -5.13 10.95
C PRO A 93 1.93 -5.01 11.76
N VAL A 94 0.77 -4.78 11.12
CA VAL A 94 -0.52 -4.69 11.82
C VAL A 94 -0.87 -6.02 12.47
N PHE A 95 -0.64 -7.12 11.76
CA PHE A 95 -0.81 -8.47 12.31
C PHE A 95 0.13 -8.72 13.50
N VAL A 96 1.40 -8.31 13.40
CA VAL A 96 2.36 -8.43 14.50
C VAL A 96 1.91 -7.64 15.73
N PHE A 97 1.41 -6.42 15.55
CA PHE A 97 0.90 -5.61 16.67
C PHE A 97 -0.42 -6.16 17.24
N TRP A 98 -1.32 -6.70 16.42
CA TRP A 98 -2.48 -7.46 16.93
C TRP A 98 -2.02 -8.63 17.82
N TRP A 99 -1.00 -9.38 17.39
CA TRP A 99 -0.46 -10.50 18.17
C TRP A 99 0.16 -10.03 19.49
N ILE A 100 0.93 -8.94 19.48
CA ILE A 100 1.51 -8.36 20.69
C ILE A 100 0.39 -7.87 21.63
N ASP A 101 -0.59 -7.16 21.10
CA ASP A 101 -1.68 -6.60 21.91
C ASP A 101 -2.49 -7.71 22.59
N THR A 102 -2.88 -8.74 21.84
CA THR A 102 -3.65 -9.88 22.37
C THR A 102 -2.84 -10.78 23.30
N ARG A 103 -1.55 -10.98 23.03
CA ARG A 103 -0.70 -11.86 23.85
C ARG A 103 -0.40 -11.27 25.24
N TRP A 104 -0.31 -9.94 25.33
CA TRP A 104 -0.01 -9.23 26.58
C TRP A 104 -1.22 -8.46 27.15
N GLU A 105 -2.40 -8.64 26.55
CA GLU A 105 -3.65 -8.00 26.98
C GLU A 105 -3.51 -6.49 27.17
N ILE A 106 -2.80 -5.84 26.23
CA ILE A 106 -2.44 -4.42 26.33
C ILE A 106 -3.69 -3.54 26.18
N GLY A 107 -4.67 -3.97 25.36
CA GLY A 107 -5.98 -3.34 25.27
C GLY A 107 -6.06 -2.17 24.28
N THR A 108 -5.25 -2.18 23.22
CA THR A 108 -5.38 -1.20 22.11
C THR A 108 -6.42 -1.65 21.09
N HIS A 109 -6.79 -0.78 20.13
CA HIS A 109 -7.67 -1.16 19.02
C HIS A 109 -7.08 -2.26 18.14
N TYR A 110 -5.76 -2.49 18.22
CA TYR A 110 -5.11 -3.56 17.47
C TYR A 110 -5.50 -4.95 17.97
N GLY A 111 -5.90 -5.15 19.22
CA GLY A 111 -6.29 -6.46 19.75
C GLY A 111 -7.74 -6.88 19.46
N LEU A 112 -8.50 -6.00 18.82
CA LEU A 112 -9.94 -6.21 18.60
C LEU A 112 -10.24 -7.16 17.41
N TYR A 113 -11.48 -7.64 17.37
CA TYR A 113 -12.16 -8.28 16.23
C TYR A 113 -11.74 -9.69 15.80
N PHE A 114 -10.65 -10.26 16.34
CA PHE A 114 -10.18 -11.59 15.92
C PHE A 114 -9.90 -12.50 17.12
N ASP A 115 -10.31 -13.76 16.99
CA ASP A 115 -10.17 -14.74 18.06
C ASP A 115 -8.91 -15.60 17.90
N HIS A 116 -8.37 -15.70 16.68
CA HIS A 116 -7.21 -16.55 16.40
C HIS A 116 -6.34 -16.05 15.24
N TRP A 117 -5.08 -16.54 15.21
CA TRP A 117 -4.04 -16.13 14.26
C TRP A 117 -4.50 -16.17 12.80
N THR A 118 -5.09 -17.27 12.37
CA THR A 118 -5.47 -17.45 10.96
C THR A 118 -6.46 -16.39 10.51
N GLN A 119 -7.43 -16.06 11.36
CA GLN A 119 -8.43 -15.03 11.05
C GLN A 119 -7.77 -13.66 10.95
N ALA A 120 -6.96 -13.29 11.95
CA ALA A 120 -6.24 -12.01 11.95
C ALA A 120 -5.29 -11.88 10.75
N LEU A 121 -4.50 -12.92 10.46
CA LEU A 121 -3.54 -12.91 9.36
C LEU A 121 -4.23 -12.79 8.00
N LEU A 122 -5.25 -13.63 7.73
CA LEU A 122 -5.99 -13.58 6.47
C LEU A 122 -6.76 -12.27 6.33
N ASN A 123 -7.33 -11.76 7.43
CA ASN A 123 -8.01 -10.48 7.38
C ASN A 123 -7.02 -9.36 7.02
N GLN A 124 -5.85 -9.29 7.64
CA GLN A 124 -4.87 -8.26 7.30
C GLN A 124 -4.29 -8.42 5.89
N VAL A 125 -3.81 -9.61 5.53
CA VAL A 125 -3.08 -9.84 4.27
C VAL A 125 -4.01 -9.91 3.06
N ILE A 126 -5.27 -10.29 3.23
CA ILE A 126 -6.24 -10.40 2.12
C ILE A 126 -7.24 -9.27 2.18
N TYR A 127 -8.16 -9.27 3.16
CA TYR A 127 -9.26 -8.30 3.20
C TYR A 127 -8.73 -6.86 3.33
N GLY A 128 -7.85 -6.63 4.28
CA GLY A 128 -7.17 -5.38 4.48
C GLY A 128 -6.42 -4.96 3.21
N ALA A 129 -5.72 -5.90 2.56
CA ALA A 129 -5.01 -5.57 1.34
C ALA A 129 -5.96 -5.09 0.23
N LEU A 130 -7.11 -5.74 0.07
CA LEU A 130 -8.15 -5.29 -0.87
C LEU A 130 -8.67 -3.88 -0.53
N VAL A 131 -8.89 -3.59 0.76
CA VAL A 131 -9.30 -2.26 1.24
C VAL A 131 -8.28 -1.17 0.91
N GLN A 132 -7.00 -1.51 0.71
CA GLN A 132 -5.99 -0.56 0.22
C GLN A 132 -5.90 -0.55 -1.31
N ILE A 133 -5.87 -1.73 -1.95
CA ILE A 133 -5.67 -1.88 -3.40
C ILE A 133 -6.80 -1.22 -4.16
N ILE A 134 -8.07 -1.47 -3.80
CA ILE A 134 -9.23 -0.99 -4.56
C ILE A 134 -9.27 0.55 -4.59
N PRO A 135 -9.37 1.27 -3.45
CA PRO A 135 -9.42 2.72 -3.48
C PRO A 135 -8.09 3.34 -3.92
N GLY A 136 -6.94 2.74 -3.59
CA GLY A 136 -5.64 3.19 -4.08
C GLY A 136 -5.56 3.13 -5.60
N PHE A 137 -5.99 2.02 -6.21
CA PHE A 137 -5.96 1.87 -7.66
C PHE A 137 -6.91 2.85 -8.34
N LEU A 138 -8.11 3.08 -7.79
CA LEU A 138 -9.06 4.07 -8.31
C LEU A 138 -8.44 5.47 -8.31
N ILE A 139 -7.94 5.95 -7.15
CA ILE A 139 -7.36 7.29 -7.03
C ILE A 139 -6.10 7.45 -7.89
N GLY A 140 -5.22 6.45 -7.90
CA GLY A 140 -4.02 6.48 -8.75
C GLY A 140 -4.35 6.46 -10.24
N SER A 141 -5.41 5.75 -10.65
CA SER A 141 -5.85 5.69 -12.05
C SER A 141 -6.51 6.99 -12.49
N ILE A 142 -7.31 7.62 -11.62
CA ILE A 142 -7.84 8.98 -11.84
C ILE A 142 -6.68 9.96 -12.01
N THR A 143 -5.68 9.89 -11.13
CA THR A 143 -4.48 10.74 -11.21
C THR A 143 -3.75 10.54 -12.54
N LEU A 144 -3.56 9.29 -12.97
CA LEU A 144 -2.98 8.97 -14.28
C LEU A 144 -3.80 9.57 -15.43
N ALA A 145 -5.11 9.42 -15.40
CA ALA A 145 -6.00 9.93 -16.44
C ALA A 145 -5.93 11.47 -16.52
N VAL A 146 -5.98 12.16 -15.39
CA VAL A 146 -5.83 13.62 -15.33
C VAL A 146 -4.46 14.04 -15.88
N MET A 147 -3.39 13.38 -15.44
CA MET A 147 -2.02 13.73 -15.83
C MET A 147 -1.71 13.45 -17.30
N LYS A 148 -2.38 12.47 -17.92
CA LYS A 148 -2.24 12.19 -19.36
C LYS A 148 -3.02 13.17 -20.23
N ASN A 149 -4.15 13.69 -19.75
CA ASN A 149 -5.00 14.62 -20.48
C ASN A 149 -4.64 16.09 -20.23
N ARG A 150 -3.72 16.38 -19.31
CA ARG A 150 -3.25 17.75 -19.07
C ARG A 150 -2.58 18.31 -20.32
N LYS A 151 -3.02 19.47 -20.79
CA LYS A 151 -2.31 20.22 -21.83
C LYS A 151 -0.97 20.71 -21.25
N PRO A 152 0.14 20.65 -21.99
CA PRO A 152 1.37 21.27 -21.54
C PRO A 152 1.10 22.77 -21.35
N VAL A 153 1.50 23.32 -20.20
CA VAL A 153 1.49 24.78 -20.00
C VAL A 153 2.54 25.33 -20.95
N THR A 154 2.09 25.93 -22.06
CA THR A 154 2.93 26.77 -22.91
C THR A 154 3.28 28.01 -22.10
N VAL A 155 4.54 28.10 -21.67
CA VAL A 155 5.14 29.33 -21.11
C VAL A 155 5.78 30.10 -22.25
#